data_AF-A0A5C7MXJ9-F1
#
_entry.id   AF-A0A5C7MXJ9-F1
#
_cell.length_a   1.000
_cell.length_b   1.000
_cell.length_c   1.000
_cell.angle_alpha   90.00
_cell.angle_beta   90.00
_cell.angle_gamma   90.00
#
_symmetry.space_group_name_H-M   'P 1'
#
loop_
_entity.id
_entity.type
_entity.pdbx_description
1 polymer ?
#
loop_
_entity_poly.entity_id
_entity_poly.type
_entity_poly.pdbx_seq_one_letter_code
_entity_poly.pdbx_strand_id
1 'polypeptide(L)'
;MKRILLCAVVLCVWMSEQAEAQFRNRSQATSTELNENNLNYAAPQEYTIAGIEVTGLSLLDKNAMVSLTGLKIGDKIKIPGDG
;
A
#
# COMPACT_ATOMS: atom_id res chain seq x y z
N MET A 1 -65.90 -11.65 -3.08
CA MET A 1 -64.75 -12.00 -3.96
C MET A 1 -64.03 -10.77 -4.52
N LYS A 2 -64.71 -9.80 -5.14
CA LYS A 2 -64.09 -8.56 -5.68
C LYS A 2 -63.39 -7.67 -4.64
N ARG A 3 -63.95 -7.54 -3.42
CA ARG A 3 -63.34 -6.76 -2.31
C ARG A 3 -62.05 -7.40 -1.77
N ILE A 4 -62.00 -8.72 -1.72
CA ILE A 4 -60.81 -9.48 -1.31
C ILE A 4 -59.71 -9.33 -2.37
N LEU A 5 -60.10 -9.37 -3.64
CA LEU A 5 -59.19 -9.13 -4.76
C LEU A 5 -58.63 -7.69 -4.75
N LEU A 6 -59.45 -6.70 -4.36
CA LEU A 6 -59.03 -5.31 -4.22
C LEU A 6 -58.05 -5.11 -3.05
N CYS A 7 -58.30 -5.74 -1.89
CA CYS A 7 -57.36 -5.73 -0.77
C CYS A 7 -56.02 -6.40 -1.12
N ALA A 8 -56.04 -7.51 -1.85
CA ALA A 8 -54.83 -8.21 -2.27
C ALA A 8 -53.97 -7.38 -3.24
N VAL A 9 -54.60 -6.65 -4.16
CA VAL A 9 -53.90 -5.75 -5.09
C VAL A 9 -53.27 -4.58 -4.34
N VAL A 10 -53.99 -3.98 -3.37
CA VAL A 10 -53.41 -2.92 -2.53
C VAL A 10 -52.20 -3.46 -1.78
N LEU A 11 -52.31 -4.63 -1.13
CA LEU A 11 -51.23 -5.23 -0.35
C LEU A 11 -49.97 -5.51 -1.19
N CYS A 12 -50.12 -5.91 -2.46
CA CYS A 12 -48.99 -6.10 -3.37
C CYS A 12 -48.27 -4.79 -3.74
N VAL A 13 -48.97 -3.66 -3.81
CA VAL A 13 -48.37 -2.36 -4.18
C VAL A 13 -47.54 -1.75 -3.03
N TRP A 14 -47.85 -2.09 -1.77
CA TRP A 14 -47.06 -1.67 -0.60
C TRP A 14 -45.79 -2.50 -0.40
N MET A 15 -45.64 -3.63 -1.09
CA MET A 15 -44.54 -4.57 -0.87
C MET A 15 -43.31 -4.29 -1.74
N SER A 16 -43.36 -3.31 -2.65
CA SER A 16 -42.32 -3.07 -3.66
C SER A 16 -41.20 -2.11 -3.24
N GLU A 17 -41.07 -1.76 -1.96
CA GLU A 17 -40.08 -0.80 -1.47
C GLU A 17 -39.02 -1.41 -0.53
N GLN A 18 -38.27 -2.40 -1.03
CA GLN A 18 -36.91 -2.68 -0.54
C GLN A 18 -36.02 -3.10 -1.72
N ALA A 19 -35.64 -2.14 -2.55
CA ALA A 19 -34.48 -2.28 -3.43
C ALA A 19 -33.26 -1.77 -2.65
N GLU A 20 -32.74 -2.59 -1.75
CA GLU A 20 -31.47 -2.35 -1.07
C GLU A 20 -30.34 -2.25 -2.10
N ALA A 21 -29.93 -1.04 -2.44
CA ALA A 21 -28.75 -0.80 -3.24
C ALA A 21 -27.53 -1.20 -2.42
N GLN A 22 -26.93 -2.35 -2.73
CA GLN A 22 -25.62 -2.70 -2.18
C GLN A 22 -24.59 -1.70 -2.71
N PHE A 23 -24.38 -0.61 -1.97
CA PHE A 23 -23.11 0.09 -2.00
C PHE A 23 -22.10 -0.80 -1.30
N ARG A 24 -21.45 -1.70 -2.07
CA ARG A 24 -20.13 -2.16 -1.68
C ARG A 24 -19.24 -0.93 -1.74
N ASN A 25 -19.14 -0.22 -0.62
CA ASN A 25 -18.05 0.69 -0.36
C ASN A 25 -16.79 -0.16 -0.45
N ARG A 26 -16.30 -0.31 -1.68
CA ARG A 26 -14.90 -0.51 -1.95
C ARG A 26 -14.30 0.82 -1.51
N SER A 27 -14.15 0.97 -0.19
CA SER A 27 -12.94 1.54 0.34
C SER A 27 -11.87 0.68 -0.30
N GLN A 28 -11.44 1.15 -1.47
CA GLN A 28 -10.19 0.79 -2.06
C GLN A 28 -9.25 1.25 -0.95
N ALA A 29 -8.98 0.35 0.00
CA ALA A 29 -7.71 0.32 0.62
C ALA A 29 -6.78 0.21 -0.57
N THR A 30 -6.35 1.38 -1.05
CA THR A 30 -5.13 1.52 -1.81
C THR A 30 -4.10 1.01 -0.83
N SER A 31 -3.91 -0.32 -0.84
CA SER A 31 -2.62 -0.88 -0.51
C SER A 31 -1.70 -0.13 -1.45
N THR A 32 -1.08 0.91 -0.90
CA THR A 32 0.13 1.47 -1.48
C THR A 32 1.09 0.30 -1.35
N GLU A 33 1.02 -0.62 -2.31
CA GLU A 33 2.06 -1.59 -2.53
C GLU A 33 3.24 -0.70 -2.89
N LEU A 34 4.03 -0.38 -1.87
CA LEU A 34 5.37 0.12 -2.03
C LEU A 34 6.04 -0.96 -2.88
N ASN A 35 6.01 -0.78 -4.19
CA ASN A 35 6.74 -1.61 -5.11
C ASN A 35 8.20 -1.27 -4.85
N GLU A 36 8.79 -1.93 -3.86
CA GLU A 36 10.16 -1.72 -3.37
C GLU A 36 11.21 -1.99 -4.47
N ASN A 37 10.79 -2.46 -5.65
CA ASN A 37 11.67 -2.78 -6.77
C ASN A 37 11.54 -1.85 -7.98
N ASN A 38 10.86 -0.70 -7.88
CA ASN A 38 10.80 0.26 -9.00
C ASN A 38 12.03 1.19 -9.08
N LEU A 39 13.24 0.64 -8.95
CA LEU A 39 14.45 1.39 -9.21
C LEU A 39 14.58 1.60 -10.73
N ASN A 40 14.37 2.82 -11.18
CA ASN A 40 14.50 3.18 -12.59
C ASN A 40 15.97 3.47 -12.92
N TYR A 41 16.71 2.45 -13.35
CA TYR A 41 18.10 2.58 -13.75
C TYR A 41 18.31 3.43 -15.02
N ALA A 42 17.28 3.60 -15.86
CA ALA A 42 17.33 4.46 -17.04
C ALA A 42 17.27 5.96 -16.70
N ALA A 43 16.86 6.30 -15.47
CA ALA A 43 16.84 7.67 -14.95
C ALA A 43 17.59 7.73 -13.61
N PRO A 44 18.93 7.87 -13.62
CA PRO A 44 19.73 7.83 -12.40
C PRO A 44 19.33 8.92 -11.40
N GLN A 45 18.96 8.51 -10.19
CA GLN A 45 18.60 9.41 -9.08
C GLN A 45 19.66 9.38 -7.97
N GLU A 46 19.77 10.50 -7.25
CA GLU A 46 20.58 10.59 -6.03
C GLU A 46 19.74 10.19 -4.81
N TYR A 47 20.26 9.28 -4.01
CA TYR A 47 19.67 8.83 -2.76
C TYR A 47 20.57 9.20 -1.59
N THR A 48 19.98 9.30 -0.40
CA THR A 48 20.71 9.59 0.84
C THR A 48 20.65 8.38 1.77
N ILE A 49 21.77 8.02 2.37
CA ILE A 49 21.83 6.93 3.35
C ILE A 49 21.09 7.36 4.61
N ALA A 50 19.94 6.73 4.89
CA ALA A 50 19.11 7.04 6.05
C ALA A 50 19.60 6.35 7.34
N GLY A 51 20.23 5.19 7.22
CA GLY A 51 20.68 4.38 8.35
C GLY A 51 21.61 3.27 7.91
N ILE A 52 22.43 2.76 8.84
CA ILE A 52 23.35 1.65 8.60
C ILE A 52 23.15 0.64 9.73
N GLU A 53 22.80 -0.60 9.36
CA GLU A 53 22.68 -1.71 10.29
C GLU A 53 23.74 -2.77 9.99
N VAL A 54 24.47 -3.19 11.02
CA VAL A 54 25.44 -4.28 10.93
C VAL A 54 24.92 -5.47 11.74
N THR A 55 24.87 -6.65 11.12
CA THR A 55 24.39 -7.90 11.72
C THR A 55 25.53 -8.93 11.77
N GLY A 56 25.39 -9.96 12.61
CA GLY A 56 26.38 -11.05 12.70
C GLY A 56 27.65 -10.74 13.52
N LEU A 57 27.66 -9.67 14.32
CA LEU A 57 28.79 -9.34 15.20
C LEU A 57 28.61 -10.00 16.58
N SER A 58 29.58 -10.83 16.99
CA SER A 58 29.56 -11.47 18.32
C SER A 58 30.42 -10.75 19.36
N LEU A 59 31.49 -10.07 18.91
CA LEU A 59 32.51 -9.45 19.78
C LEU A 59 33.08 -8.14 19.22
N LEU A 60 32.75 -7.77 17.98
CA LEU A 60 33.32 -6.61 17.31
C LEU A 60 32.46 -5.37 17.50
N ASP A 61 33.12 -4.21 17.62
CA ASP A 61 32.45 -2.92 17.71
C ASP A 61 31.76 -2.54 16.40
N LYS A 62 30.46 -2.28 16.48
CA LYS A 62 29.62 -1.93 15.32
C LYS A 62 30.07 -0.64 14.64
N ASN A 63 30.50 0.37 15.40
CA ASN A 63 30.91 1.66 14.84
C ASN A 63 32.24 1.57 14.10
N ALA A 64 33.17 0.75 14.60
CA ALA A 64 34.43 0.44 13.92
C ALA A 64 34.17 -0.26 12.57
N MET A 65 33.21 -1.19 12.52
CA MET A 65 32.82 -1.85 11.26
C MET A 65 32.21 -0.90 10.26
N VAL A 66 31.28 -0.04 10.69
CA VAL A 66 30.70 0.99 9.81
C VAL A 66 31.81 1.92 9.29
N SER A 67 32.74 2.35 10.15
CA SER A 67 33.83 3.24 9.78
C SER A 67 34.77 2.63 8.72
N LEU A 68 34.98 1.32 8.74
CA LEU A 68 35.81 0.63 7.75
C LEU A 68 35.20 0.65 6.35
N THR A 69 33.87 0.66 6.24
CA THR A 69 33.18 0.75 4.94
C THR A 69 33.33 2.11 4.27
N GLY A 70 33.71 3.14 5.04
CA GLY A 70 33.75 4.52 4.58
C GLY A 70 32.38 5.16 4.36
N LEU A 71 31.28 4.45 4.64
CA LEU A 71 29.91 4.94 4.50
C LEU A 71 29.46 5.70 5.75
N LYS A 72 28.75 6.81 5.54
CA LYS A 72 28.15 7.61 6.60
C LYS A 72 26.67 7.87 6.34
N ILE A 73 25.91 7.99 7.44
CA ILE A 73 24.52 8.43 7.39
C ILE A 73 24.51 9.87 6.87
N GLY A 74 23.66 10.13 5.87
CA GLY A 74 23.63 11.41 5.16
C GLY A 74 24.47 11.47 3.88
N ASP A 75 25.27 10.44 3.58
CA ASP A 75 26.00 10.39 2.31
C ASP A 75 25.03 10.28 1.14
N LYS A 76 25.32 11.01 0.07
CA LYS A 76 24.59 10.93 -1.20
C LYS A 76 25.22 9.88 -2.09
N ILE A 77 24.42 8.92 -2.50
CA ILE A 77 24.81 7.85 -3.43
C ILE A 77 23.99 7.97 -4.72
N LYS A 78 24.68 7.81 -5.84
CA LYS A 78 24.03 7.70 -7.14
C LYS A 78 24.01 6.24 -7.54
N ILE A 79 22.81 5.72 -7.82
CA ILE A 79 22.69 4.36 -8.35
C ILE A 79 23.15 4.42 -9.82
N PRO A 80 24.15 3.62 -10.23
CA PRO A 80 24.60 3.59 -11.62
C PRO A 80 23.46 3.13 -12.52
N GLY A 81 23.27 3.79 -13.65
CA GLY A 81 22.37 3.32 -14.70
C GLY A 81 23.10 2.37 -15.63
N ASP A 82 22.41 1.33 -16.10
CA ASP A 82 22.85 0.56 -17.27
C ASP A 82 22.81 1.52 -18.47
N GLY A 83 24.00 1.92 -18.93
CA GLY A 83 24.14 2.57 -20.23
C GLY A 83 23.96 1.57 -21.35
#